data_AF-A0A2E8QY73-F1
#
_entry.id   AF-A0A2E8QY73-F1
#
_cell.length_a   1.000
_cell.length_b   1.000
_cell.length_c   1.000
_cell.angle_alpha   90.00
_cell.angle_beta   90.00
_cell.angle_gamma   90.00
#
_symmetry.space_group_name_H-M   'P 1'
#
loop_
_entity.id
_entity.type
_entity.pdbx_description
1 polymer ?
#
loop_
_entity_poly.entity_id
_entity_poly.type
_entity_poly.pdbx_seq_one_letter_code
_entity_poly.pdbx_strand_id
1 'polypeptide(L)'
;MEWTREGCEQAAIDSHEKAIGNVRTSKSIELDFGEEGVRQYVPREPVSVRVLRTPPDLMLMWHGDYLDARWQVELLQEAEAVGDGAQALWIYDPTSWELGKGPDDG
;
A
#
# COMPACT_ATOMS: atom_id res chain seq x y z
N MET A 1 -5.70 -19.46 14.84
CA MET A 1 -4.28 -19.20 15.15
C MET A 1 -4.19 -17.70 15.23
N GLU A 2 -3.95 -17.12 16.41
CA GLU A 2 -3.78 -15.67 16.55
C GLU A 2 -2.44 -15.29 15.92
N TRP A 3 -2.46 -14.27 15.07
CA TRP A 3 -1.24 -13.73 14.47
C TRP A 3 -0.53 -12.87 15.51
N THR A 4 0.77 -13.10 15.71
CA THR A 4 1.58 -12.17 16.50
C THR A 4 1.87 -10.92 15.68
N ARG A 5 2.15 -9.81 16.36
CA ARG A 5 2.59 -8.55 15.72
C ARG A 5 3.75 -8.78 14.76
N GLU A 6 4.79 -9.47 15.21
CA GLU A 6 5.97 -9.84 14.42
C GLU A 6 5.59 -10.72 13.21
N GLY A 7 4.62 -11.63 13.38
CA GLY A 7 4.11 -12.47 12.29
C GLY A 7 3.38 -11.66 11.21
N CYS A 8 2.58 -10.66 11.61
CA CYS A 8 1.92 -9.76 10.67
C CYS A 8 2.92 -8.92 9.88
N GLU A 9 3.92 -8.33 10.56
CA GLU A 9 4.98 -7.55 9.93
C GLU A 9 5.78 -8.39 8.93
N GLN A 10 6.20 -9.60 9.32
CA GLN A 10 6.96 -10.48 8.44
C GLN A 10 6.14 -10.92 7.22
N ALA A 11 4.85 -11.22 7.40
CA ALA A 11 3.99 -11.57 6.27
C ALA A 11 3.80 -10.41 5.28
N ALA A 12 3.67 -9.17 5.78
CA ALA A 12 3.58 -7.99 4.93
C ALA A 12 4.90 -7.75 4.16
N ILE A 13 6.05 -7.91 4.81
CA ILE A 13 7.39 -7.83 4.18
C ILE A 13 7.53 -8.90 3.10
N ASP A 14 7.22 -10.16 3.42
CA ASP A 14 7.33 -11.28 2.48
C ASP A 14 6.40 -11.11 1.28
N SER A 15 5.19 -10.58 1.51
CA SER A 15 4.23 -10.24 0.46
C SER A 15 4.78 -9.16 -0.46
N HIS A 16 5.35 -8.09 0.12
CA HIS A 16 5.97 -7.00 -0.62
C HIS A 16 7.14 -7.48 -1.47
N GLU A 17 8.11 -8.19 -0.89
CA GLU A 17 9.29 -8.68 -1.61
C GLU A 17 8.90 -9.60 -2.79
N LYS A 18 7.85 -10.42 -2.63
CA LYS A 18 7.30 -11.22 -3.74
C LYS A 18 6.58 -10.37 -4.79
N ALA A 19 6.09 -9.20 -4.44
CA ALA A 19 5.34 -8.32 -5.32
C ALA A 19 6.23 -7.35 -6.12
N ILE A 20 7.43 -6.98 -5.62
CA ILE A 20 8.35 -6.07 -6.30
C ILE A 20 8.58 -6.49 -7.76
N GLY A 21 8.43 -5.54 -8.68
CA GLY A 21 8.59 -5.74 -10.13
C GLY A 21 7.39 -6.40 -10.82
N ASN A 22 6.47 -7.03 -10.07
CA ASN A 22 5.26 -7.62 -10.64
C ASN A 22 4.21 -6.54 -10.95
N VAL A 23 3.40 -6.82 -11.97
CA VAL A 23 2.27 -5.99 -12.35
C VAL A 23 1.05 -6.41 -11.52
N ARG A 24 0.39 -5.44 -10.91
CA ARG A 24 -0.85 -5.60 -10.14
C ARG A 24 -1.94 -4.73 -10.73
N THR A 25 -3.18 -5.15 -10.60
CA THR A 25 -4.34 -4.34 -10.96
C THR A 25 -4.89 -3.69 -9.69
N SER A 26 -4.97 -2.36 -9.67
CA SER A 26 -5.51 -1.59 -8.55
C SER A 26 -6.78 -0.81 -8.93
N LYS A 27 -7.67 -0.65 -7.96
CA LYS A 27 -8.88 0.19 -8.03
C LYS A 27 -8.77 1.45 -7.18
N SER A 28 -7.66 1.63 -6.47
CA SER A 28 -7.40 2.80 -5.62
C SER A 28 -5.90 3.00 -5.45
N ILE A 29 -5.43 4.24 -5.57
CA ILE A 29 -4.04 4.63 -5.39
C ILE A 29 -4.02 5.85 -4.48
N GLU A 30 -3.13 5.88 -3.50
CA GLU A 30 -2.84 7.11 -2.76
C GLU A 30 -1.75 7.90 -3.49
N LEU A 31 -1.99 9.20 -3.62
CA LEU A 31 -1.12 10.17 -4.25
C LEU A 31 -0.55 11.07 -3.15
N ASP A 32 0.77 11.10 -3.03
CA ASP A 32 1.45 12.02 -2.11
C ASP A 32 1.97 13.25 -2.86
N PHE A 33 1.54 14.43 -2.43
CA PHE A 33 1.97 15.74 -2.97
C PHE A 33 2.91 16.49 -2.00
N GLY A 34 3.39 15.84 -0.92
CA GLY A 34 4.26 16.46 0.07
C GLY A 34 3.51 17.42 0.99
N GLU A 35 3.84 18.72 0.96
CA GLU A 35 3.26 19.73 1.85
C GLU A 35 1.75 19.93 1.66
N GLU A 36 1.22 19.64 0.47
CA GLU A 36 -0.22 19.70 0.18
C GLU A 36 -1.00 18.49 0.73
N GLY A 37 -0.28 17.48 1.24
CA GLY A 37 -0.83 16.27 1.84
C GLY A 37 -1.12 15.14 0.85
N VAL A 38 -1.82 14.12 1.35
CA VAL A 38 -2.15 12.90 0.61
C VAL A 38 -3.56 13.01 0.04
N ARG A 39 -3.73 12.58 -1.22
CA ARG A 39 -5.04 12.46 -1.88
C ARG A 39 -5.27 11.03 -2.37
N GLN A 40 -6.53 10.63 -2.45
CA GLN A 40 -6.89 9.34 -3.02
C GLN A 40 -7.31 9.50 -4.49
N TYR A 41 -6.72 8.68 -5.36
CA TYR A 41 -7.15 8.51 -6.74
C TYR A 41 -7.92 7.20 -6.91
N VAL A 42 -9.18 7.32 -7.32
CA VAL A 42 -10.05 6.20 -7.64
C VAL A 42 -10.34 6.23 -9.14
N PRO A 43 -9.63 5.41 -9.95
CA PRO A 43 -9.82 5.39 -11.39
C PRO A 43 -11.20 4.82 -11.74
N ARG A 44 -11.76 5.24 -12.89
CA ARG A 44 -13.04 4.71 -13.41
C ARG A 44 -12.96 3.23 -13.76
N GLU A 45 -11.80 2.80 -14.26
CA GLU A 45 -11.48 1.41 -14.57
C GLU A 45 -10.24 0.99 -13.78
N PRO A 46 -10.06 -0.30 -13.43
CA PRO A 46 -8.86 -0.73 -12.73
C PRO A 46 -7.59 -0.45 -13.54
N VAL A 47 -6.58 0.11 -12.89
CA VAL A 47 -5.31 0.47 -13.53
C VAL A 47 -4.21 -0.54 -13.18
N SER A 48 -3.33 -0.78 -14.16
CA SER A 48 -2.14 -1.61 -13.96
C SER A 48 -1.02 -0.78 -13.35
N VAL A 49 -0.49 -1.27 -12.25
CA VAL A 49 0.65 -0.69 -11.54
C VAL A 49 1.77 -1.70 -11.43
N ARG A 50 3.03 -1.25 -11.44
CA ARG A 50 4.18 -2.09 -11.09
C ARG A 50 4.64 -1.73 -9.69
N VAL A 51 4.81 -2.74 -8.85
CA VAL A 51 5.26 -2.55 -7.47
C VAL A 51 6.75 -2.22 -7.46
N LEU A 52 7.10 -1.14 -6.76
CA LEU A 52 8.46 -0.68 -6.56
C LEU A 52 8.95 -1.07 -5.16
N ARG A 53 10.25 -0.92 -4.96
CA ARG A 53 10.84 -1.09 -3.64
C ARG A 53 10.47 0.10 -2.75
N THR A 54 9.64 -0.15 -1.76
CA THR A 54 9.27 0.84 -0.73
C THR A 54 10.42 1.09 0.22
N PRO A 55 10.68 2.35 0.63
CA PRO A 55 11.59 2.65 1.74
C PRO A 55 11.16 1.91 3.02
N PRO A 56 12.07 1.21 3.73
CA PRO A 56 11.69 0.38 4.88
C PRO A 56 10.95 1.12 6.00
N ASP A 57 11.26 2.40 6.19
CA ASP A 57 10.64 3.31 7.17
C ASP A 57 9.20 3.72 6.83
N LEU A 58 8.80 3.59 5.55
CA LEU A 58 7.47 3.94 5.06
C LEU A 58 6.62 2.71 4.73
N MET A 59 7.22 1.52 4.74
CA MET A 59 6.58 0.28 4.32
C MET A 59 5.52 -0.21 5.31
N LEU A 60 5.77 -0.06 6.61
CA LEU A 60 4.95 -0.60 7.68
C LEU A 60 4.74 0.44 8.78
N MET A 61 3.49 0.69 9.13
CA MET A 61 3.12 1.59 10.23
C MET A 61 1.99 0.98 11.06
N TRP A 62 2.15 0.95 12.39
CA TRP A 62 1.08 0.48 13.27
C TRP A 62 0.22 1.65 13.77
N HIS A 63 -1.09 1.49 13.66
CA HIS A 63 -2.11 2.39 14.21
C HIS A 63 -2.95 1.64 15.24
N GLY A 64 -2.50 1.65 16.50
CA GLY A 64 -3.07 0.75 17.52
C GLY A 64 -2.79 -0.71 17.16
N ASP A 65 -3.87 -1.48 17.00
CA ASP A 65 -3.83 -2.91 16.66
C ASP A 65 -3.93 -3.18 15.15
N TYR A 66 -3.90 -2.14 14.33
CA TYR A 66 -3.94 -2.24 12.87
C TYR A 66 -2.55 -2.00 12.27
N LEU A 67 -2.12 -2.89 11.37
CA LEU A 67 -0.90 -2.72 10.57
C LEU A 67 -1.27 -2.09 9.22
N ASP A 68 -0.83 -0.86 8.99
CA ASP A 68 -0.90 -0.19 7.70
C ASP A 68 0.37 -0.49 6.89
N ALA A 69 0.24 -1.37 5.89
CA ALA A 69 1.30 -1.71 4.96
C ALA A 69 1.04 -1.05 3.60
N ARG A 70 1.93 -0.13 3.20
CA ARG A 70 1.83 0.65 1.96
C ARG A 70 2.97 0.32 1.02
N TRP A 71 2.65 0.15 -0.26
CA TRP A 71 3.63 -0.18 -1.28
C TRP A 71 3.75 0.92 -2.31
N GLN A 72 4.98 1.36 -2.58
CA GLN A 72 5.23 2.30 -3.65
C GLN A 72 4.98 1.61 -4.99
N VAL A 73 4.40 2.34 -5.93
CA VAL A 73 4.10 1.82 -7.27
C VAL A 73 4.42 2.85 -8.35
N GLU A 74 4.60 2.36 -9.58
CA GLU A 74 4.49 3.18 -10.78
C GLU A 74 3.23 2.80 -11.56
N LEU A 75 2.59 3.79 -12.17
CA LEU A 75 1.51 3.56 -13.12
C LEU A 75 2.09 3.14 -14.47
N LEU A 76 1.52 2.08 -15.05
CA LEU A 76 1.89 1.62 -16.39
C LEU A 76 1.01 2.22 -17.49
N GLN A 77 0.10 3.10 -17.10
CA GLN A 77 -0.89 3.76 -17.95
C GLN A 77 -0.88 5.25 -17.59
N GLU A 78 -1.09 6.13 -18.56
CA GLU A 78 -1.31 7.54 -18.27
C GLU A 78 -2.65 7.72 -17.53
N ALA A 79 -2.62 8.52 -16.45
CA ALA A 79 -3.79 8.85 -15.67
C ALA A 79 -3.87 10.36 -15.46
N GLU A 80 -4.75 11.04 -16.19
CA GLU A 80 -4.92 12.51 -16.12
C GLU A 80 -5.14 13.02 -14.69
N ALA A 81 -5.80 12.24 -13.84
CA ALA A 81 -6.13 12.62 -12.47
C ALA A 81 -4.95 12.57 -11.48
N VAL A 82 -3.83 11.93 -11.86
CA VAL A 82 -2.65 11.84 -10.99
C VAL A 82 -1.91 13.18 -10.95
N GLY A 83 -2.05 14.00 -11.99
CA GLY A 83 -1.48 15.34 -12.10
C GLY A 83 0.05 15.35 -12.09
N ASP A 84 0.65 16.40 -12.65
CA ASP A 84 2.11 16.54 -12.72
C ASP A 84 2.80 16.82 -11.36
N GLY A 85 2.01 16.88 -10.27
CA GLY A 85 2.49 17.22 -8.92
C GLY A 85 2.68 16.03 -7.98
N ALA A 86 2.20 14.83 -8.32
CA ALA A 86 2.32 13.68 -7.43
C ALA A 86 3.79 13.25 -7.32
N GLN A 87 4.32 13.27 -6.10
CA GLN A 87 5.71 12.90 -5.79
C GLN A 87 5.87 11.40 -5.61
N ALA A 88 4.83 10.74 -5.08
CA ALA A 88 4.81 9.29 -4.92
C ALA A 88 3.38 8.73 -5.08
N LEU A 89 3.33 7.46 -5.49
CA LEU A 89 2.09 6.71 -5.69
C LEU A 89 2.15 5.45 -4.82
N TRP A 90 1.06 5.17 -4.12
CA TRP A 90 1.00 4.07 -3.16
C TRP A 90 -0.25 3.23 -3.35
N ILE A 91 -0.13 1.93 -3.08
CA ILE A 91 -1.27 1.03 -2.89
C ILE A 91 -1.20 0.38 -1.52
N TYR A 92 -2.35 -0.03 -1.01
CA TYR A 92 -2.42 -0.86 0.18
C TYR A 92 -2.15 -2.32 -0.17
N ASP A 93 -1.40 -2.99 0.69
CA ASP A 93 -1.24 -4.44 0.63
C ASP A 93 -2.53 -5.13 1.09
N PRO A 94 -3.15 -6.06 0.33
CA PRO A 94 -4.34 -6.78 0.79
C PRO A 94 -4.13 -7.53 2.12
N THR A 95 -2.89 -7.86 2.50
CA THR A 95 -2.60 -8.41 3.84
C THR A 95 -2.89 -7.43 4.98
N SER A 96 -2.87 -6.10 4.77
CA SER A 96 -3.15 -5.13 5.84
C SER A 96 -4.61 -5.11 6.31
N TRP A 97 -5.57 -5.40 5.42
CA TRP A 97 -7.00 -5.40 5.77
C TRP A 97 -7.48 -6.76 6.30
N GLU A 98 -6.87 -7.86 5.87
CA GLU A 98 -7.23 -9.21 6.32
C GLU A 98 -6.53 -9.64 7.62
N LEU A 99 -5.39 -9.03 7.96
CA LEU A 99 -4.65 -9.30 9.20
C LEU A 99 -5.05 -8.37 10.37
N GLY A 100 -5.91 -7.38 10.11
CA GLY A 100 -6.37 -6.36 11.06
C GLY A 100 -7.47 -6.81 12.03
N LYS A 101 -7.57 -8.10 12.34
CA LYS A 101 -8.09 -8.53 13.63
C LYS A 101 -6.89 -8.93 14.48
N GLY A 102 -6.34 -7.99 15.24
CA GLY A 102 -5.64 -8.35 16.47
C GLY A 102 -6.57 -9.22 17.35
N PRO A 103 -6.03 -9.98 18.32
CA PRO A 103 -6.87 -10.73 19.25
C PRO A 103 -7.99 -9.84 19.77
N ASP A 104 -9.25 -10.29 19.63
CA ASP A 104 -10.41 -9.56 20.16
C ASP A 104 -10.21 -9.42 21.69
N ASP A 105 -9.84 -8.23 22.16
CA ASP A 105 -9.98 -7.86 23.58
C ASP A 105 -11.46 -7.53 23.86
N GLY A 106 -12.32 -8.57 23.95
CA GLY A 106 -13.71 -8.42 24.41
C GLY A 106 -14.71 -9.46 23.93
#